data_AF-A0A6P0B5M1-F1
#
_entry.id   AF-A0A6P0B5M1-F1
#
_cell.length_a   1.000
_cell.length_b   1.000
_cell.length_c   1.000
_cell.angle_alpha   90.00
_cell.angle_beta   90.00
_cell.angle_gamma   90.00
#
_symmetry.space_group_name_H-M   'P 1'
#
loop_
_entity.id
_entity.type
_entity.pdbx_description
1 polymer ?
#
loop_
_entity_poly.entity_id
_entity_poly.type
_entity_poly.pdbx_seq_one_letter_code
_entity_poly.pdbx_strand_id
1 'polypeptide(L)'
;MWASRIIKFTWAAIFSFIFIVLALLIISTIIMFIQNPDRIGVTFPERAISDAARLTHRSQNEIDGECSIKGSYFEKSVSCEMTRTQDGKITDTILLEYTLMFDSITSIADTRENLE
;
A
#
# COMPACT_ATOMS: atom_id res chain seq x y z
N MET A 1 -13.12 49.49 28.62
CA MET A 1 -12.47 49.34 27.29
C MET A 1 -11.25 48.40 27.31
N TRP A 2 -10.45 48.33 28.38
CA TRP A 2 -9.28 47.45 28.51
C TRP A 2 -9.60 45.96 28.72
N ALA A 3 -10.56 45.63 29.58
CA ALA A 3 -10.95 44.23 29.82
C ALA A 3 -11.44 43.51 28.54
N SER A 4 -12.16 44.21 27.66
CA SER A 4 -12.58 43.66 26.36
C SER A 4 -11.40 43.36 25.43
N ARG A 5 -10.34 44.18 25.46
CA ARG A 5 -9.12 43.92 24.67
C ARG A 5 -8.39 42.69 25.21
N ILE A 6 -8.26 42.58 26.53
CA ILE A 6 -7.60 41.42 27.17
C ILE A 6 -8.32 40.12 26.81
N ILE A 7 -9.65 40.08 26.93
CA ILE A 7 -10.45 38.90 26.57
C ILE A 7 -10.23 38.51 25.11
N LYS A 8 -10.22 39.47 24.17
CA LYS A 8 -9.96 39.20 22.75
C LYS A 8 -8.56 38.65 22.50
N PHE A 9 -7.54 39.19 23.16
CA PHE A 9 -6.16 38.67 23.06
C PHE A 9 -6.03 37.27 23.64
N THR A 10 -6.68 36.99 24.77
CA THR A 10 -6.68 35.65 25.37
C THR A 10 -7.33 34.62 24.44
N TRP A 11 -8.48 34.95 23.84
CA TRP A 11 -9.13 34.07 22.85
C TRP A 11 -8.27 33.85 21.61
N ALA A 12 -7.64 34.90 21.07
CA ALA A 12 -6.75 34.78 19.93
C ALA A 12 -5.55 33.86 20.21
N ALA A 13 -4.96 33.96 21.41
CA ALA A 13 -3.88 33.09 21.84
C ALA A 13 -4.31 31.63 21.95
N ILE A 14 -5.49 31.37 22.53
CA ILE A 14 -6.05 30.01 22.66
C ILE A 14 -6.30 29.39 21.28
N PHE A 15 -6.96 30.11 20.37
CA PHE A 15 -7.22 29.59 19.03
C PHE A 15 -5.94 29.35 18.22
N SER A 16 -4.95 30.24 18.35
CA SER A 16 -3.64 30.06 17.71
C SER A 16 -2.94 28.81 18.23
N PHE A 17 -2.96 28.58 19.54
CA PHE A 17 -2.38 27.39 20.14
C PHE A 17 -3.06 26.10 19.65
N ILE A 18 -4.40 26.07 19.64
CA ILE A 18 -5.17 24.93 19.11
C ILE A 18 -4.81 24.66 17.64
N PHE A 19 -4.70 25.72 16.83
CA PHE A 19 -4.35 25.59 15.41
C PHE A 19 -2.96 25.01 15.22
N ILE A 20 -1.97 25.47 16.00
CA ILE A 20 -0.60 24.94 15.95
C ILE A 20 -0.57 23.45 16.32
N VAL A 21 -1.25 23.08 17.41
CA VAL A 21 -1.32 21.67 17.83
C VAL A 21 -1.98 20.80 16.76
N LEU A 22 -3.09 21.27 16.17
CA LEU A 22 -3.76 20.55 15.09
C LEU A 22 -2.86 20.39 13.86
N ALA A 23 -2.15 21.44 13.46
CA ALA A 23 -1.22 21.38 12.34
C ALA A 23 -0.09 20.37 12.59
N LEU A 24 0.47 20.34 13.80
CA LEU A 24 1.50 19.36 14.18
C LEU A 24 0.98 17.92 14.13
N LEU A 25 -0.25 17.67 14.60
CA LEU A 25 -0.88 16.34 14.53
C LEU A 25 -1.07 15.88 13.08
N ILE A 26 -1.55 16.77 12.20
CA ILE A 26 -1.70 16.48 10.77
C ILE A 26 -0.34 16.16 10.14
N ILE A 27 0.69 16.98 10.39
CA ILE A 27 2.03 16.75 9.85
C ILE A 27 2.61 15.41 10.35
N SER A 28 2.48 15.12 11.64
CA SER A 28 2.94 13.85 12.21
C SER A 28 2.25 12.65 11.57
N THR A 29 0.95 12.76 11.32
CA THR A 29 0.16 11.72 10.66
C THR A 29 0.62 11.51 9.22
N ILE A 30 0.83 12.60 8.46
CA ILE A 30 1.37 12.55 7.10
C ILE A 30 2.76 11.89 7.08
N ILE A 31 3.66 12.27 7.99
CA ILE A 31 5.00 11.68 8.09
C ILE A 31 4.92 10.18 8.38
N MET A 32 4.04 9.76 9.29
CA MET A 32 3.82 8.35 9.60
C MET A 32 3.39 7.55 8.37
N PHE A 33 2.49 8.09 7.54
CA PHE A 33 2.05 7.45 6.29
C PHE A 33 3.17 7.38 5.25
N ILE A 34 3.99 8.43 5.12
CA ILE A 34 5.14 8.43 4.19
C ILE A 34 6.19 7.42 4.63
N GLN A 35 6.47 7.32 5.93
CA GLN A 35 7.52 6.44 6.47
C GLN A 35 7.10 4.98 6.61
N ASN A 36 5.81 4.69 6.81
CA ASN A 36 5.31 3.33 7.00
C ASN A 36 4.17 3.00 6.04
N PRO A 37 4.44 2.97 4.72
CA PRO A 37 3.44 2.64 3.71
C PRO A 37 2.84 1.23 3.87
N ASP A 38 3.54 0.31 4.54
CA ASP A 38 3.24 -1.13 4.54
C ASP A 38 2.16 -1.57 5.53
N ARG A 39 1.70 -0.69 6.44
CA ARG A 39 0.76 -1.09 7.51
C ARG A 39 -0.71 -1.11 7.11
N ILE A 40 -1.07 -0.62 5.93
CA ILE A 40 -2.46 -0.65 5.41
C ILE A 40 -2.55 -1.84 4.46
N GLY A 41 -2.39 -3.03 5.04
CA GLY A 41 -2.12 -4.27 4.31
C GLY A 41 -3.38 -4.88 3.69
N VAL A 42 -3.47 -4.85 2.37
CA VAL A 42 -3.87 -6.05 1.64
C VAL A 42 -2.60 -6.90 1.55
N THR A 43 -2.65 -8.14 1.99
CA THR A 43 -1.61 -9.15 1.76
C THR A 43 -1.51 -9.39 0.25
N PHE A 44 -0.71 -8.57 -0.45
CA PHE A 44 -0.45 -8.72 -1.89
C PHE A 44 -0.06 -10.15 -2.29
N PRO A 45 0.64 -10.94 -1.46
CA PRO A 45 0.87 -12.36 -1.74
C PRO A 45 -0.42 -13.15 -2.00
N GLU A 46 -1.45 -13.00 -1.15
CA GLU A 46 -2.72 -13.74 -1.31
C GLU A 46 -3.47 -13.30 -2.56
N ARG A 47 -3.46 -11.99 -2.85
CA ARG A 47 -4.07 -11.46 -4.07
C ARG A 47 -3.36 -11.96 -5.32
N ALA A 48 -2.04 -11.97 -5.31
CA ALA A 48 -1.23 -12.39 -6.44
C ALA A 48 -1.31 -13.91 -6.67
N ILE A 49 -1.41 -14.72 -5.61
CA ILE A 49 -1.75 -16.15 -5.71
C ILE A 49 -3.11 -16.34 -6.41
N SER A 50 -4.12 -15.56 -6.02
CA SER A 50 -5.46 -15.63 -6.63
C SER A 50 -5.44 -15.21 -8.10
N ASP A 51 -4.72 -14.15 -8.46
CA ASP A 51 -4.61 -13.68 -9.85
C ASP A 51 -3.81 -14.67 -10.72
N ALA A 52 -2.72 -15.24 -10.20
CA ALA A 52 -1.93 -16.27 -10.86
C ALA A 52 -2.72 -17.57 -11.09
N ALA A 53 -3.49 -18.00 -10.09
CA ALA A 53 -4.40 -19.15 -10.21
C ALA A 53 -5.48 -18.92 -11.28
N ARG A 54 -6.00 -17.68 -11.38
CA ARG A 54 -6.94 -17.31 -12.45
C ARG A 54 -6.29 -17.34 -13.83
N LEU A 55 -5.07 -16.82 -13.97
CA LEU A 55 -4.33 -16.81 -15.25
C LEU A 55 -4.01 -18.23 -15.73
N THR A 56 -3.64 -19.11 -14.81
CA THR A 56 -3.34 -20.52 -15.13
C THR A 56 -4.58 -21.40 -15.22
N HIS A 57 -5.75 -20.93 -14.77
CA HIS A 57 -6.99 -21.71 -14.61
C HIS A 57 -6.82 -22.90 -13.65
N ARG A 58 -6.05 -22.71 -12.57
CA ARG A 58 -5.65 -23.79 -11.64
C ARG A 58 -5.96 -23.45 -10.18
N SER A 59 -5.65 -24.40 -9.32
CA SER A 59 -5.82 -24.25 -7.87
C SER A 59 -4.80 -23.27 -7.31
N GLN A 60 -5.24 -22.41 -6.39
CA GLN A 60 -4.36 -21.53 -5.63
C GLN A 60 -3.31 -22.30 -4.82
N ASN A 61 -3.62 -23.54 -4.41
CA ASN A 61 -2.70 -24.38 -3.63
C ASN A 61 -1.47 -24.86 -4.43
N GLU A 62 -1.50 -24.74 -5.76
CA GLU A 62 -0.36 -25.08 -6.63
C GLU A 62 0.55 -23.87 -6.88
N ILE A 63 0.16 -22.68 -6.42
CA ILE A 63 0.87 -21.43 -6.65
C ILE A 63 1.56 -21.01 -5.36
N ASP A 64 2.86 -20.78 -5.45
CA ASP A 64 3.67 -20.21 -4.37
C ASP A 64 4.52 -19.06 -4.91
N GLY A 65 4.85 -18.09 -4.08
CA GLY A 65 5.58 -16.92 -4.54
C GLY A 65 5.78 -15.83 -3.51
N GLU A 66 6.67 -14.91 -3.86
CA GLU A 66 7.02 -13.77 -3.02
C GLU A 66 6.69 -12.45 -3.73
N CYS A 67 6.28 -11.46 -2.96
CA CYS A 67 6.02 -10.12 -3.44
C CYS A 67 7.04 -9.14 -2.89
N SER A 68 7.63 -8.35 -3.77
CA SER A 68 8.45 -7.20 -3.43
C SER A 68 7.66 -5.91 -3.66
N ILE A 69 7.79 -4.97 -2.72
CA ILE A 69 7.11 -3.68 -2.79
C ILE A 69 8.18 -2.60 -2.91
N LYS A 70 8.02 -1.71 -3.89
CA LYS A 70 8.87 -0.53 -4.09
C LYS A 70 8.01 0.71 -4.24
N GLY A 71 8.48 1.85 -3.74
CA GLY A 71 7.81 3.14 -3.92
C GLY A 71 7.42 3.81 -2.60
N SER A 72 6.46 4.72 -2.68
CA SER A 72 6.01 5.56 -1.57
C SER A 72 4.52 5.33 -1.29
N TYR A 73 3.98 5.88 -0.22
CA TYR A 73 2.54 5.81 0.05
C TYR A 73 1.65 6.28 -1.12
N PHE A 74 2.06 7.32 -1.84
CA PHE A 74 1.27 7.89 -2.94
C PHE A 74 1.25 7.00 -4.18
N GLU A 75 2.39 6.39 -4.47
CA GLU A 75 2.59 5.53 -5.65
C GLU A 75 3.52 4.38 -5.27
N LYS A 76 3.01 3.15 -5.38
CA LYS A 76 3.75 1.92 -5.12
C LYS A 76 3.71 1.04 -6.36
N SER A 77 4.83 0.40 -6.65
CA SER A 77 4.90 -0.73 -7.56
C SER A 77 5.12 -1.99 -6.73
N VAL A 78 4.23 -2.96 -6.88
CA VAL A 78 4.35 -4.29 -6.26
C VAL A 78 4.65 -5.28 -7.37
N SER A 79 5.75 -5.99 -7.25
CA SER A 79 6.14 -7.04 -8.18
C SER A 79 6.13 -8.37 -7.44
N CYS A 80 5.31 -9.30 -7.90
CA CYS A 80 5.13 -10.62 -7.32
C CYS A 80 5.60 -11.68 -8.32
N GLU A 81 6.57 -12.48 -7.91
CA GLU A 81 7.04 -13.63 -8.67
C GLU A 81 6.34 -14.87 -8.13
N MET A 82 5.52 -15.47 -8.97
CA MET A 82 4.68 -16.62 -8.64
C MET A 82 5.14 -17.81 -9.46
N THR A 83 5.28 -18.95 -8.81
CA THR A 83 5.65 -20.22 -9.43
C THR A 83 4.55 -21.22 -9.21
N ARG A 84 4.27 -22.02 -10.24
CA ARG A 84 3.36 -23.14 -10.14
C ARG A 84 4.13 -24.43 -9.99
N THR A 85 3.88 -25.17 -8.92
CA THR A 85 4.48 -26.49 -8.73
C THR A 85 3.43 -27.58 -8.84
N GLN A 86 3.60 -28.49 -9.79
CA GLN A 86 2.78 -29.69 -9.95
C GLN A 86 3.67 -30.93 -9.86
N ASP A 87 3.29 -31.91 -9.03
CA ASP A 87 4.05 -33.15 -8.82
C ASP A 87 5.55 -32.94 -8.50
N GLY A 88 5.85 -31.84 -7.77
CA GLY A 88 7.20 -31.48 -7.37
C GLY A 88 8.04 -30.82 -8.47
N LYS A 89 7.45 -30.45 -9.61
CA LYS A 89 8.10 -29.73 -10.71
C LYS A 89 7.45 -28.38 -10.94
N ILE A 90 8.28 -27.39 -11.27
CA ILE A 90 7.79 -26.07 -11.69
C ILE A 90 7.27 -26.18 -13.12
N THR A 91 6.02 -25.78 -13.34
CA THR A 91 5.31 -25.89 -14.63
C THR A 91 5.05 -24.52 -15.26
N ASP A 92 4.84 -23.49 -14.44
CA ASP A 92 4.65 -22.12 -14.88
C ASP A 92 5.41 -21.16 -13.96
N THR A 93 5.98 -20.11 -14.55
CA THR A 93 6.49 -18.93 -13.83
C THR A 93 5.67 -17.72 -14.26
N ILE A 94 5.17 -16.95 -13.30
CA ILE A 94 4.23 -15.85 -13.52
C ILE A 94 4.76 -14.63 -12.77
N LEU A 95 5.04 -13.57 -13.49
CA LEU A 95 5.38 -12.27 -12.94
C LEU A 95 4.13 -11.38 -12.95
N LEU A 96 3.69 -10.94 -11.78
CA LEU A 96 2.57 -10.02 -11.60
C LEU A 96 3.09 -8.68 -11.12
N GLU A 97 2.80 -7.62 -11.86
CA GLU A 97 3.17 -6.25 -11.52
C GLU A 97 1.91 -5.41 -11.28
N TYR A 98 1.82 -4.82 -10.10
CA TYR A 98 0.72 -3.97 -9.68
C TYR A 98 1.23 -2.55 -9.47
N THR A 99 0.59 -1.57 -10.10
CA THR A 99 0.77 -0.17 -9.70
C THR A 99 -0.37 0.25 -8.80
N LEU A 100 -0.03 0.87 -7.69
CA LEU A 100 -0.96 1.35 -6.68
C LEU A 100 -0.83 2.85 -6.54
N MET A 101 -1.97 3.53 -6.47
CA MET A 101 -2.04 4.93 -6.07
C MET A 101 -2.98 5.05 -4.87
N PHE A 102 -2.51 5.61 -3.76
CA PHE A 102 -3.27 5.67 -2.50
C PHE A 102 -3.88 4.30 -2.10
N ASP A 103 -3.05 3.24 -2.14
CA ASP A 103 -3.45 1.85 -1.86
C ASP A 103 -4.53 1.26 -2.80
N SER A 104 -4.92 1.97 -3.85
CA SER A 104 -5.84 1.48 -4.89
C SER A 104 -5.06 0.99 -6.10
N ILE A 105 -5.38 -0.20 -6.61
CA ILE A 105 -4.72 -0.72 -7.82
C ILE A 105 -5.18 0.08 -9.02
N THR A 106 -4.24 0.74 -9.69
CA THR A 106 -4.48 1.54 -10.89
C THR A 106 -4.15 0.78 -12.16
N SER A 107 -3.20 -0.15 -12.10
CA SER A 107 -2.85 -1.03 -13.21
C SER A 107 -2.38 -2.40 -12.74
N ILE A 108 -2.56 -3.38 -13.61
CA ILE A 108 -2.07 -4.75 -13.46
C ILE A 108 -1.41 -5.13 -14.77
N ALA A 109 -0.18 -5.61 -14.71
CA ALA A 109 0.52 -6.26 -15.81
C ALA A 109 0.93 -7.66 -15.38
N ASP A 110 0.88 -8.59 -16.33
CA ASP A 110 1.25 -9.97 -16.10
C ASP A 110 2.15 -10.49 -17.23
N THR A 111 3.16 -11.27 -16.85
CA THR A 111 3.98 -12.04 -17.78
C THR A 111 3.96 -13.49 -17.34
N ARG A 112 3.66 -14.41 -18.25
CA ARG A 112 3.64 -15.85 -17.98
C ARG A 112 4.63 -16.56 -18.89
N GLU A 113 5.46 -17.39 -18.29
CA GLU A 113 6.32 -18.34 -18.98
C GLU A 113 5.87 -19.76 -18.63
N ASN A 114 5.49 -20.52 -19.66
CA ASN A 114 5.12 -21.93 -19.52
C ASN A 114 6.37 -22.78 -19.79
N LEU A 115 6.68 -23.69 -18.88
CA LEU A 115 7.86 -24.54 -18.90
C LEU A 115 7.54 -26.01 -19.25
N GLU A 116 6.27 -26.34 -19.52
CA GLU A 116 5.81 -27.66 -20.01
C GLU A 116 6.00 -27.88 -21.52
#